data_AF-A0A0R0C397-F1
#
_entry.id   AF-A0A0R0C397-F1
#
_cell.length_a   1.000
_cell.length_b   1.000
_cell.length_c   1.000
_cell.angle_alpha   90.00
_cell.angle_beta   90.00
_cell.angle_gamma   90.00
#
_symmetry.space_group_name_H-M   'P 1'
#
loop_
_entity.id
_entity.type
_entity.pdbx_description
1 polymer ?
#
loop_
_entity_poly.entity_id
_entity_poly.type
_entity_poly.pdbx_seq_one_letter_code
_entity_poly.pdbx_strand_id
1 'polypeptide(L)'
;MRQVALSAVKAGITRLRDKGGASAESLFELLNGYVTAARTIACRPGTRIDVQLPAGTKGLVWFQGAFVVFSHTVTTSTDPAVEVEVIRHPTADDMPIKDIHFALPFLGYLYVVAEFEDGLVRHYWLEKGEVWEPNHVYLPGQLVRSTSGNGIAYRVESNRAGMTPWTANVARAMGDVVVPTTDNGYSYVVTELSGDSPRSGTTEPTWPSNTGETVVEDVNGQGAATPINGGGTGTTVPPNVSDRYGNGASSNQTEAN
;
A
#
# COMPACT_ATOMS: atom_id res chain seq x y z
N MET A 1 -24.53 -28.31 64.87
CA MET A 1 -24.31 -28.19 63.42
C MET A 1 -24.62 -29.56 62.81
N ARG A 2 -25.60 -29.67 61.89
CA ARG A 2 -26.00 -30.98 61.33
C ARG A 2 -25.06 -31.32 60.17
N GLN A 3 -24.36 -32.44 60.24
CA GLN A 3 -23.47 -32.89 59.18
C GLN A 3 -24.32 -33.40 58.00
N VAL A 4 -24.13 -32.82 56.81
CA VAL A 4 -24.86 -33.18 55.60
C VAL A 4 -23.85 -33.62 54.54
N ALA A 5 -24.05 -34.81 53.96
CA ALA A 5 -23.20 -35.30 52.89
C ALA A 5 -23.49 -34.54 51.59
N LEU A 6 -22.46 -33.95 50.98
CA LEU A 6 -22.57 -33.16 49.75
C LEU A 6 -22.93 -34.00 48.50
N SER A 7 -22.97 -35.33 48.64
CA SER A 7 -23.47 -36.27 47.63
C SER A 7 -25.00 -36.34 47.55
N ALA A 8 -25.72 -35.75 48.51
CA ALA A 8 -27.19 -35.74 48.52
C ALA A 8 -27.80 -34.62 47.64
N VAL A 9 -26.98 -33.66 47.22
CA VAL A 9 -27.40 -32.49 46.45
C VAL A 9 -27.50 -32.87 44.98
N LYS A 10 -28.72 -32.82 44.42
CA LYS A 10 -29.02 -33.24 43.05
C LYS A 10 -29.41 -32.09 42.12
N ALA A 11 -29.65 -30.90 42.68
CA ALA A 11 -30.13 -29.72 41.98
C ALA A 11 -29.14 -28.55 42.12
N GLY A 12 -29.26 -27.58 41.23
CA GLY A 12 -28.47 -26.33 41.25
C GLY A 12 -28.89 -25.38 42.37
N ILE A 13 -28.47 -24.12 42.22
CA ILE A 13 -28.84 -23.07 43.18
C ILE A 13 -30.34 -22.75 43.04
N THR A 14 -31.08 -22.81 44.14
CA THR A 14 -32.44 -22.27 44.23
C THR A 14 -32.59 -21.44 45.50
N ARG A 15 -33.24 -20.28 45.36
CA ARG A 15 -33.57 -19.38 46.48
C ARG A 15 -35.08 -19.24 46.70
N LEU A 16 -35.86 -20.05 45.98
CA LEU A 16 -37.32 -20.06 46.12
C LEU A 16 -37.69 -20.62 47.49
N ARG A 17 -38.68 -19.99 48.15
CA ARG A 17 -39.30 -20.57 49.34
C ARG A 17 -40.28 -21.65 48.92
N ASP A 18 -39.94 -22.88 49.22
CA ASP A 18 -40.79 -24.05 49.15
C ASP A 18 -41.69 -24.17 50.39
N LYS A 19 -42.96 -24.51 50.15
CA LYS A 19 -43.96 -24.72 51.19
C LYS A 19 -43.67 -26.06 51.89
N GLY A 20 -42.77 -26.01 52.86
CA GLY A 20 -42.21 -27.19 53.54
C GLY A 20 -40.79 -26.99 54.08
N GLY A 21 -40.13 -25.90 53.70
CA GLY A 21 -38.72 -25.62 54.04
C GLY A 21 -37.77 -26.07 52.93
N ALA A 22 -36.57 -25.49 52.91
CA ALA A 22 -35.60 -25.65 51.81
C ALA A 22 -35.30 -27.13 51.50
N SER A 23 -35.48 -27.51 50.24
CA SER A 23 -35.11 -28.84 49.75
C SER A 23 -33.65 -29.16 50.00
N ALA A 24 -33.41 -30.27 50.70
CA ALA A 24 -32.06 -30.80 50.97
C ALA A 24 -31.30 -31.24 49.70
N GLU A 25 -31.99 -31.38 48.57
CA GLU A 25 -31.39 -31.73 47.29
C GLU A 25 -30.87 -30.50 46.51
N SER A 26 -31.15 -29.29 47.01
CA SER A 26 -30.83 -28.03 46.32
C SER A 26 -29.83 -27.19 47.10
N LEU A 27 -29.07 -26.36 46.37
CA LEU A 27 -28.10 -25.45 46.99
C LEU A 27 -28.71 -24.08 47.17
N PHE A 28 -28.40 -23.43 48.29
CA PHE A 28 -28.70 -22.01 48.46
C PHE A 28 -27.64 -21.12 47.77
N GLU A 29 -26.39 -21.59 47.76
CA GLU A 29 -25.23 -20.92 47.16
C GLU A 29 -24.18 -21.95 46.73
N LEU A 30 -23.49 -21.68 45.62
CA LEU A 30 -22.34 -22.46 45.15
C LEU A 30 -21.30 -21.49 44.57
N LEU A 31 -20.23 -21.23 45.31
CA LEU A 31 -19.14 -20.36 44.90
C LEU A 31 -17.99 -21.19 44.30
N ASN A 32 -17.46 -20.77 43.15
CA ASN A 32 -16.31 -21.40 42.47
C ASN A 32 -16.44 -22.92 42.21
N GLY A 33 -17.68 -23.40 42.12
CA GLY A 33 -18.00 -24.78 41.80
C GLY A 33 -18.99 -24.89 40.64
N TYR A 34 -19.28 -26.13 40.25
CA TYR A 34 -20.37 -26.45 39.34
C TYR A 34 -20.97 -27.81 39.72
N VAL A 35 -22.21 -28.04 39.29
CA VAL A 35 -22.88 -29.34 39.41
C VAL A 35 -22.58 -30.15 38.15
N THR A 36 -21.99 -31.33 38.30
CA THR A 36 -21.64 -32.21 37.18
C THR A 36 -22.88 -32.89 36.59
N ALA A 37 -22.75 -33.50 35.41
CA ALA A 37 -23.82 -34.32 34.83
C ALA A 37 -24.23 -35.51 35.72
N ALA A 38 -23.30 -36.00 36.56
CA ALA A 38 -23.57 -37.04 37.56
C ALA A 38 -24.26 -36.50 38.83
N ARG A 39 -24.67 -35.22 38.83
CA ARG A 39 -25.30 -34.53 39.97
C ARG A 39 -24.42 -34.54 41.22
N THR A 40 -23.12 -34.36 41.03
CA THR A 40 -22.15 -34.14 42.12
C THR A 40 -21.61 -32.73 42.06
N ILE A 41 -21.17 -32.21 43.19
CA ILE A 41 -20.52 -30.90 43.27
C ILE A 41 -19.04 -31.08 42.95
N ALA A 42 -18.53 -30.31 42.00
CA ALA A 42 -17.11 -30.25 41.65
C ALA A 42 -16.58 -28.82 41.72
N CYS A 43 -15.30 -28.68 42.08
CA CYS A 43 -14.59 -27.40 41.98
C CYS A 43 -14.46 -27.01 40.51
N ARG A 44 -14.63 -25.72 40.19
CA ARG A 44 -14.33 -25.25 38.83
C ARG A 44 -12.85 -25.48 38.52
N PRO A 45 -12.50 -25.88 37.29
CA PRO A 45 -11.12 -25.85 36.84
C PRO A 45 -10.55 -24.45 37.08
N GLY A 46 -9.35 -24.38 37.66
CA GLY A 46 -8.65 -23.11 37.82
C GLY A 46 -8.20 -22.54 36.49
N THR A 47 -7.91 -21.25 36.47
CA THR A 47 -7.20 -20.59 35.38
C THR A 47 -5.72 -20.44 35.75
N ARG A 48 -4.84 -20.52 34.76
CA ARG A 48 -3.43 -20.12 34.92
C ARG A 48 -3.20 -18.90 34.05
N ILE A 49 -2.32 -18.01 34.51
CA ILE A 49 -1.80 -16.93 33.65
C ILE A 49 -0.88 -17.63 32.64
N ASP A 50 -1.20 -17.48 31.36
CA ASP A 50 -0.38 -18.04 30.28
C ASP A 50 0.73 -17.06 29.90
N VAL A 51 0.37 -15.79 29.69
CA VAL A 51 1.28 -14.72 29.29
C VAL A 51 0.98 -13.46 30.10
N GLN A 52 2.03 -12.76 30.54
CA GLN A 52 1.93 -11.44 31.14
C GLN A 52 2.12 -10.38 30.05
N LEU A 53 1.09 -9.54 29.85
CA LEU A 53 1.15 -8.48 28.83
C LEU A 53 2.15 -7.39 29.24
N PRO A 54 2.82 -6.74 28.28
CA PRO A 54 3.75 -5.65 28.57
C PRO A 54 3.08 -4.51 29.36
N ALA A 55 3.82 -3.92 30.28
CA ALA A 55 3.30 -2.81 31.09
C ALA A 55 2.91 -1.61 30.20
N GLY A 56 1.87 -0.89 30.60
CA GLY A 56 1.38 0.28 29.85
C GLY A 56 0.57 -0.05 28.59
N THR A 57 0.35 -1.33 28.29
CA THR A 57 -0.51 -1.74 27.18
C THR A 57 -2.00 -1.72 27.55
N LYS A 58 -2.84 -1.54 26.53
CA LYS A 58 -4.31 -1.48 26.60
C LYS A 58 -4.91 -2.35 25.51
N GLY A 59 -6.10 -2.88 25.79
CA GLY A 59 -6.81 -3.75 24.86
C GLY A 59 -6.13 -5.10 24.62
N LEU A 60 -6.86 -6.02 24.00
CA LEU A 60 -6.36 -7.33 23.58
C LEU A 60 -7.24 -7.83 22.42
N VAL A 61 -6.63 -8.10 21.27
CA VAL A 61 -7.33 -8.67 20.10
C VAL A 61 -6.49 -9.76 19.46
N TRP A 62 -7.11 -10.81 18.94
CA TRP A 62 -6.40 -11.82 18.15
C TRP A 62 -6.39 -11.41 16.67
N PHE A 63 -5.21 -11.29 16.08
CA PHE A 63 -5.05 -10.92 14.68
C PHE A 63 -3.79 -11.52 14.07
N GLN A 64 -3.90 -12.02 12.83
CA GLN A 64 -2.77 -12.60 12.06
C GLN A 64 -1.93 -13.65 12.82
N GLY A 65 -2.55 -14.40 13.74
CA GLY A 65 -1.88 -15.48 14.47
C GLY A 65 -1.18 -15.04 15.77
N ALA A 66 -1.35 -13.79 16.18
CA ALA A 66 -0.83 -13.27 17.45
C ALA A 66 -1.90 -12.50 18.23
N PHE A 67 -1.69 -12.36 19.53
CA PHE A 67 -2.41 -11.43 20.39
C PHE A 67 -1.83 -10.03 20.22
N VAL A 68 -2.62 -9.11 19.68
CA VAL A 68 -2.23 -7.72 19.52
C VAL A 68 -2.72 -6.91 20.73
N VAL A 69 -1.81 -6.14 21.31
CA VAL A 69 -2.08 -5.16 22.37
C VAL A 69 -1.61 -3.78 21.93
N PHE A 70 -2.17 -2.72 22.53
CA PHE A 70 -1.92 -1.35 22.08
C PHE A 70 -1.15 -0.55 23.13
N SER A 71 -0.20 0.28 22.70
CA SER A 71 0.55 1.18 23.58
C SER A 71 0.76 2.55 22.93
N HIS A 72 0.98 3.59 23.71
CA HIS A 72 1.42 4.89 23.20
C HIS A 72 2.94 4.99 23.10
N THR A 73 3.66 4.14 23.85
CA THR A 73 5.12 4.09 23.84
C THR A 73 5.60 2.91 23.00
N VAL A 74 6.73 3.10 22.33
CA VAL A 74 7.42 2.03 21.61
C VAL A 74 7.94 1.01 22.61
N THR A 75 7.34 -0.17 22.62
CA THR A 75 7.77 -1.30 23.46
C THR A 75 7.54 -2.60 22.72
N THR A 76 8.28 -3.63 23.10
CA THR A 76 8.11 -4.99 22.58
C THR A 76 7.61 -5.92 23.67
N SER A 77 6.99 -7.02 23.26
CA SER A 77 6.66 -8.13 24.16
C SER A 77 7.87 -9.06 24.30
N THR A 78 8.01 -9.67 25.47
CA THR A 78 8.95 -10.78 25.68
C THR A 78 8.43 -12.10 25.13
N ASP A 79 7.10 -12.22 24.97
CA ASP A 79 6.44 -13.41 24.45
C ASP A 79 6.13 -13.23 22.94
N PRO A 80 6.57 -14.16 22.08
CA PRO A 80 6.35 -14.07 20.63
C PRO A 80 4.87 -14.20 20.22
N ALA A 81 3.99 -14.73 21.10
CA ALA A 81 2.57 -14.80 20.83
C ALA A 81 1.87 -13.43 20.99
N VAL A 82 2.56 -12.42 21.53
CA VAL A 82 2.01 -11.08 21.75
C VAL A 82 2.74 -10.06 20.90
N GLU A 83 2.00 -9.36 20.05
CA GLU A 83 2.47 -8.22 19.27
C GLU A 83 1.99 -6.92 19.91
N VAL A 84 2.85 -5.89 19.94
CA VAL A 84 2.51 -4.57 20.47
C VAL A 84 2.41 -3.58 19.32
N GLU A 85 1.23 -3.02 19.14
CA GLU A 85 0.99 -1.92 18.20
C GLU A 85 1.06 -0.58 18.92
N VAL A 86 1.80 0.36 18.33
CA VAL A 86 1.96 1.71 18.88
C VAL A 86 0.93 2.63 18.24
N ILE A 87 0.09 3.26 19.05
CA ILE A 87 -0.92 4.24 18.62
C ILE A 87 -0.55 5.61 19.18
N ARG A 88 -0.43 6.60 18.30
CA ARG A 88 -0.07 7.98 18.67
C ARG A 88 -1.28 8.90 18.65
N HIS A 89 -1.29 9.83 19.60
CA HIS A 89 -2.25 10.94 19.58
C HIS A 89 -1.91 11.91 18.44
N PRO A 90 -2.90 12.46 17.71
CA PRO A 90 -2.65 13.22 16.48
C PRO A 90 -1.89 14.54 16.65
N THR A 91 -1.85 15.11 17.87
CA THR A 91 -1.21 16.41 18.12
C THR A 91 -0.27 16.42 19.34
N ALA A 92 -0.15 15.31 20.06
CA ALA A 92 0.59 15.25 21.31
C ALA A 92 1.17 13.84 21.50
N ASP A 93 2.28 13.56 20.85
CA ASP A 93 2.81 12.20 20.64
C ASP A 93 2.99 11.36 21.92
N ASP A 94 3.26 12.01 23.06
CA ASP A 94 3.47 11.36 24.36
C ASP A 94 2.19 11.18 25.19
N MET A 95 1.01 11.56 24.66
CA MET A 95 -0.26 11.42 25.37
C MET A 95 -0.60 9.93 25.59
N PRO A 96 -0.79 9.48 26.84
CA PRO A 96 -1.13 8.09 27.11
C PRO A 96 -2.51 7.70 26.60
N ILE A 97 -2.64 6.43 26.22
CA ILE A 97 -3.93 5.81 25.93
C ILE A 97 -4.62 5.51 27.26
N LYS A 98 -5.82 6.03 27.42
CA LYS A 98 -6.69 5.77 28.56
C LYS A 98 -7.36 4.40 28.40
N ASP A 99 -8.01 4.19 27.26
CA ASP A 99 -8.70 2.93 26.94
C ASP A 99 -8.84 2.66 25.43
N ILE A 100 -9.12 1.40 25.07
CA ILE A 100 -9.43 0.95 23.71
C ILE A 100 -10.89 0.48 23.68
N HIS A 101 -11.76 1.29 23.09
CA HIS A 101 -13.20 1.02 23.04
C HIS A 101 -13.55 -0.10 22.06
N PHE A 102 -12.77 -0.22 20.98
CA PHE A 102 -13.02 -1.20 19.94
C PHE A 102 -11.73 -1.55 19.22
N ALA A 103 -11.54 -2.83 18.93
CA ALA A 103 -10.47 -3.32 18.06
C ALA A 103 -10.92 -4.61 17.37
N LEU A 104 -11.10 -4.57 16.05
CA LEU A 104 -11.38 -5.77 15.24
C LEU A 104 -10.79 -5.65 13.83
N PRO A 105 -10.56 -6.78 13.14
CA PRO A 105 -10.15 -6.78 11.75
C PRO A 105 -11.21 -6.14 10.84
N PHE A 106 -10.77 -5.22 9.97
CA PHE A 106 -11.58 -4.53 8.98
C PHE A 106 -10.75 -4.28 7.71
N LEU A 107 -11.22 -4.80 6.58
CA LEU A 107 -10.56 -4.70 5.27
C LEU A 107 -9.09 -5.12 5.28
N GLY A 108 -8.76 -6.20 6.00
CA GLY A 108 -7.42 -6.78 6.03
C GLY A 108 -6.46 -6.19 7.08
N TYR A 109 -6.88 -5.14 7.80
CA TYR A 109 -6.09 -4.49 8.85
C TYR A 109 -6.91 -4.35 10.14
N LEU A 110 -6.29 -3.90 11.23
CA LEU A 110 -7.04 -3.62 12.46
C LEU A 110 -7.69 -2.24 12.39
N TYR A 111 -8.98 -2.19 12.70
CA TYR A 111 -9.68 -0.95 12.99
C TYR A 111 -9.81 -0.79 14.49
N VAL A 112 -9.29 0.31 15.01
CA VAL A 112 -9.14 0.56 16.44
C VAL A 112 -9.75 1.90 16.81
N VAL A 113 -10.48 1.95 17.91
CA VAL A 113 -11.00 3.18 18.50
C VAL A 113 -10.32 3.37 19.84
N ALA A 114 -9.44 4.37 19.92
CA ALA A 114 -8.65 4.66 21.11
C ALA A 114 -9.13 5.97 21.75
N GLU A 115 -9.22 5.96 23.08
CA GLU A 115 -9.40 7.15 23.92
C GLU A 115 -8.07 7.49 24.61
N PHE A 116 -7.68 8.75 24.54
CA PHE A 116 -6.50 9.28 25.21
C PHE A 116 -6.85 9.94 26.55
N GLU A 117 -5.86 10.18 27.39
CA GLU A 117 -6.06 10.77 28.74
C GLU A 117 -6.69 12.17 28.73
N ASP A 118 -6.56 12.91 27.63
CA ASP A 118 -7.25 14.20 27.43
C ASP A 118 -8.74 14.05 27.06
N GLY A 119 -9.22 12.82 26.94
CA GLY A 119 -10.59 12.48 26.55
C GLY A 119 -10.83 12.47 25.05
N LEU A 120 -9.80 12.70 24.21
CA LEU A 120 -9.96 12.63 22.77
C LEU A 120 -10.15 11.17 22.34
N VAL A 121 -11.22 10.92 21.59
CA VAL A 121 -11.48 9.62 20.95
C VAL A 121 -11.14 9.71 19.48
N ARG A 122 -10.30 8.80 19.00
CA ARG A 122 -9.91 8.73 17.58
C ARG A 122 -10.02 7.32 17.04
N HIS A 123 -10.28 7.27 15.74
CA HIS A 123 -10.39 6.06 14.97
C HIS A 123 -9.09 5.87 14.18
N TYR A 124 -8.53 4.68 14.28
CA TYR A 124 -7.29 4.29 13.63
C TYR A 124 -7.56 3.10 12.73
N TRP A 125 -6.97 3.15 11.54
CA TRP A 125 -6.92 2.02 10.62
C TRP A 125 -5.45 1.65 10.46
N LEU A 126 -5.05 0.54 11.08
CA LEU A 126 -3.65 0.15 11.26
C LEU A 126 -3.12 -0.59 10.03
N GLU A 127 -2.91 0.16 8.95
CA GLU A 127 -2.27 -0.33 7.74
C GLU A 127 -0.78 -0.60 8.00
N LYS A 128 -0.34 -1.85 7.84
CA LYS A 128 1.07 -2.22 7.98
C LYS A 128 1.79 -2.03 6.65
N GLY A 129 2.64 -1.01 6.60
CA GLY A 129 3.65 -0.84 5.55
C GLY A 129 4.87 -1.75 5.75
N GLU A 130 5.74 -1.77 4.75
CA GLU A 130 7.03 -2.48 4.83
C GLU A 130 7.99 -1.75 5.79
N VAL A 131 8.91 -2.49 6.41
CA VAL A 131 9.92 -1.86 7.26
C VAL A 131 10.88 -1.08 6.36
N TRP A 132 11.21 0.14 6.76
CA TRP A 132 12.19 0.95 6.05
C TRP A 132 13.56 0.25 6.07
N GLU A 133 14.18 0.19 4.89
CA GLU A 133 15.49 -0.36 4.64
C GLU A 133 16.36 0.67 3.92
N PRO A 134 17.63 0.85 4.33
CA PRO A 134 18.55 1.71 3.62
C PRO A 134 18.84 1.15 2.22
N ASN A 135 19.00 2.03 1.23
CA ASN A 135 19.26 1.68 -0.17
C ASN A 135 18.17 0.83 -0.85
N HIS A 136 16.96 0.80 -0.29
CA HIS A 136 15.80 0.20 -0.93
C HIS A 136 15.06 1.24 -1.78
N VAL A 137 14.71 0.89 -3.01
CA VAL A 137 13.95 1.78 -3.90
C VAL A 137 12.47 1.64 -3.59
N TYR A 138 11.88 2.69 -3.03
CA TYR A 138 10.44 2.75 -2.79
C TYR A 138 9.74 3.52 -3.90
N LEU A 139 8.61 2.99 -4.38
CA LEU A 139 7.76 3.64 -5.35
C LEU A 139 6.79 4.63 -4.66
N PRO A 140 6.41 5.72 -5.33
CA PRO A 140 5.40 6.65 -4.83
C PRO A 140 4.10 5.92 -4.46
N GLY A 141 3.52 6.28 -3.33
CA GLY A 141 2.31 5.67 -2.78
C GLY A 141 2.54 4.45 -1.88
N GLN A 142 3.74 3.85 -1.87
CA GLN A 142 4.03 2.74 -0.95
C GLN A 142 3.99 3.20 0.51
N LEU A 143 3.47 2.36 1.41
CA LEU A 143 3.56 2.59 2.85
C LEU A 143 4.81 1.96 3.42
N VAL A 144 5.54 2.74 4.21
CA VAL A 144 6.78 2.35 4.87
C VAL A 144 6.72 2.72 6.34
N ARG A 145 7.20 1.87 7.23
CA ARG A 145 7.29 2.14 8.68
C ARG A 145 8.74 2.19 9.14
N SER A 146 9.00 2.97 10.18
CA SER A 146 10.34 3.07 10.78
C SER A 146 10.84 1.72 11.32
N THR A 147 12.13 1.44 11.18
CA THR A 147 12.79 0.24 11.71
C THR A 147 12.68 0.12 13.22
N SER A 148 12.77 1.23 13.95
CA SER A 148 12.62 1.24 15.41
C SER A 148 11.16 1.30 15.87
N GLY A 149 10.20 1.43 14.93
CA GLY A 149 8.77 1.57 15.19
C GLY A 149 8.42 2.85 15.93
N ASN A 150 7.67 3.76 15.33
CA ASN A 150 7.19 4.99 16.01
C ASN A 150 5.66 5.06 16.12
N GLY A 151 4.96 4.02 15.67
CA GLY A 151 3.50 3.96 15.64
C GLY A 151 2.87 4.70 14.47
N ILE A 152 3.67 5.07 13.46
CA ILE A 152 3.21 5.78 12.28
C ILE A 152 3.79 5.07 11.05
N ALA A 153 2.94 4.93 10.02
CA ALA A 153 3.37 4.56 8.68
C ALA A 153 3.42 5.82 7.81
N TYR A 154 4.44 5.88 6.96
CA TYR A 154 4.68 6.97 6.02
C TYR A 154 4.29 6.50 4.63
N ARG A 155 3.55 7.33 3.90
CA ARG A 155 3.33 7.10 2.48
C ARG A 155 4.45 7.80 1.71
N VAL A 156 5.15 7.05 0.87
CA VAL A 156 6.25 7.57 0.06
C VAL A 156 5.69 8.53 -0.96
N GLU A 157 6.21 9.75 -0.97
CA GLU A 157 5.97 10.74 -2.01
C GLU A 157 7.13 10.69 -3.01
N SER A 158 6.87 11.02 -4.28
CA SER A 158 7.97 11.19 -5.24
C SER A 158 8.74 12.47 -4.95
N ASN A 159 10.03 12.46 -5.30
CA ASN A 159 10.87 13.67 -5.30
C ASN A 159 10.55 14.62 -6.47
N ARG A 160 9.36 14.50 -7.09
CA ARG A 160 8.93 15.27 -8.26
C ARG A 160 8.75 16.76 -7.96
N ALA A 161 8.70 17.14 -6.67
CA ALA A 161 8.56 18.54 -6.26
C ALA A 161 9.67 19.41 -6.90
N GLY A 162 9.26 20.33 -7.79
CA GLY A 162 10.17 21.21 -8.52
C GLY A 162 10.66 20.69 -9.88
N MET A 163 10.29 19.46 -10.27
CA MET A 163 10.60 18.92 -11.60
C MET A 163 9.50 19.26 -12.61
N THR A 164 9.88 19.50 -13.86
CA THR A 164 8.94 19.85 -14.93
C THR A 164 8.39 18.58 -15.58
N PRO A 165 7.05 18.37 -15.58
CA PRO A 165 6.43 17.25 -16.29
C PRO A 165 6.77 17.26 -17.78
N TRP A 166 6.81 16.06 -18.38
CA TRP A 166 6.96 15.92 -19.81
C TRP A 166 5.86 16.71 -20.55
N THR A 167 6.27 17.38 -21.62
CA THR A 167 5.38 18.17 -22.48
C THR A 167 5.82 17.95 -23.92
N ALA A 168 4.85 17.87 -24.83
CA ALA A 168 5.10 17.61 -26.25
C ALA A 168 5.80 18.78 -26.95
N ASN A 169 6.66 18.48 -27.93
CA ASN A 169 7.33 19.46 -28.80
C ASN A 169 8.13 20.56 -28.09
N VAL A 170 8.64 20.27 -26.88
CA VAL A 170 9.47 21.21 -26.12
C VAL A 170 10.93 20.98 -26.48
N ALA A 171 11.67 22.06 -26.76
CA ALA A 171 13.11 21.99 -27.01
C ALA A 171 13.83 21.35 -25.81
N ARG A 172 14.75 20.43 -26.08
CA ARG A 172 15.51 19.71 -25.05
C ARG A 172 17.00 19.99 -25.20
N ALA A 173 17.68 20.14 -24.07
CA ALA A 173 19.12 20.24 -23.99
C ALA A 173 19.71 19.05 -23.25
N MET A 174 21.00 18.79 -23.48
CA MET A 174 21.76 17.77 -22.75
C MET A 174 21.71 18.08 -21.25
N GLY A 175 21.32 17.09 -20.44
CA GLY A 175 21.20 17.24 -18.99
C GLY A 175 19.84 17.78 -18.50
N ASP A 176 18.90 18.10 -19.39
CA ASP A 176 17.53 18.45 -18.98
C ASP A 176 16.91 17.28 -18.20
N VAL A 177 16.27 17.59 -17.07
CA VAL A 177 15.55 16.62 -16.24
C VAL A 177 14.06 16.74 -16.52
N VAL A 178 13.44 15.61 -16.85
CA VAL A 178 12.01 15.50 -17.12
C VAL A 178 11.41 14.36 -16.31
N VAL A 179 10.15 14.53 -15.92
CA VAL A 179 9.37 13.49 -15.22
C VAL A 179 8.13 13.15 -16.04
N PRO A 180 7.64 11.90 -15.99
CA PRO A 180 6.42 11.52 -16.67
C PRO A 180 5.21 12.36 -16.24
N THR A 181 4.20 12.50 -17.10
CA THR A 181 2.94 13.16 -16.72
C THR A 181 2.25 12.36 -15.62
N THR A 182 2.15 11.04 -15.77
CA THR A 182 1.72 10.08 -14.75
C THR A 182 2.94 9.55 -14.00
N ASP A 183 3.03 9.89 -12.72
CA ASP A 183 4.19 9.55 -11.89
C ASP A 183 4.43 8.04 -11.84
N ASN A 184 5.65 7.62 -12.21
CA ASN A 184 6.09 6.24 -12.15
C ASN A 184 7.25 6.04 -11.17
N GLY A 185 7.62 7.08 -10.39
CA GLY A 185 8.71 7.06 -9.42
C GLY A 185 10.09 7.39 -9.98
N TYR A 186 10.22 7.71 -11.27
CA TYR A 186 11.50 8.01 -11.90
C TYR A 186 11.57 9.42 -12.50
N SER A 187 12.77 9.98 -12.49
CA SER A 187 13.15 11.16 -13.27
C SER A 187 14.12 10.76 -14.37
N TYR A 188 13.97 11.36 -15.54
CA TYR A 188 14.77 11.04 -16.72
C TYR A 188 15.64 12.24 -17.07
N VAL A 189 16.89 11.97 -17.41
CA VAL A 189 17.86 12.98 -17.84
C VAL A 189 18.12 12.79 -19.31
N VAL A 190 18.10 13.87 -20.08
CA VAL A 190 18.46 13.84 -21.49
C VAL A 190 19.95 13.55 -21.63
N THR A 191 20.30 12.37 -22.15
CA THR A 191 21.70 11.90 -22.31
C THR A 191 22.21 11.96 -23.74
N GLU A 192 21.32 12.13 -24.71
CA GLU A 192 21.66 12.20 -26.13
C GLU A 192 20.70 13.16 -26.85
N LEU A 193 21.21 13.84 -27.87
CA LEU A 193 20.44 14.75 -28.73
C LEU A 193 20.65 14.34 -30.19
N SER A 194 19.59 14.39 -30.98
CA SER A 194 19.64 14.14 -32.42
C SER A 194 18.94 15.27 -33.20
N GLY A 195 19.51 15.63 -34.36
CA GLY A 195 19.00 16.68 -35.25
C GLY A 195 19.41 18.12 -34.88
N ASP A 196 19.12 19.06 -35.78
CA ASP A 196 19.52 20.48 -35.66
C ASP A 196 18.69 21.27 -34.63
N SER A 197 17.59 20.70 -34.12
CA SER A 197 16.69 21.35 -33.15
C SER A 197 15.99 20.30 -32.28
N PRO A 198 16.75 19.64 -31.38
CA PRO A 198 16.26 18.54 -30.57
C PRO A 198 15.10 18.98 -29.66
N ARG A 199 14.07 18.14 -29.62
CA ARG A 199 12.83 18.40 -28.88
C ARG A 199 12.17 17.08 -28.48
N SER A 200 11.28 17.12 -27.49
CA SER A 200 10.43 15.98 -27.15
C SER A 200 9.45 15.65 -28.28
N GLY A 201 8.97 14.41 -28.28
CA GLY A 201 8.02 13.92 -29.29
C GLY A 201 6.65 14.62 -29.24
N THR A 202 5.77 14.25 -30.17
CA THR A 202 4.37 14.73 -30.20
C THR A 202 3.49 14.02 -29.16
N THR A 203 3.89 12.82 -28.75
CA THR A 203 3.21 11.97 -27.78
C THR A 203 4.21 11.54 -26.72
N GLU A 204 3.76 11.48 -25.47
CA GLU A 204 4.62 11.05 -24.37
C GLU A 204 5.08 9.61 -24.61
N PRO A 205 6.37 9.30 -24.45
CA PRO A 205 6.85 7.94 -24.60
C PRO A 205 6.37 7.05 -23.44
N THR A 206 6.39 5.73 -23.66
CA THR A 206 6.29 4.79 -22.55
C THR A 206 7.59 4.82 -21.77
N TRP A 207 7.54 5.37 -20.56
CA TRP A 207 8.71 5.52 -19.71
C TRP A 207 9.21 4.19 -19.13
N PRO A 208 10.51 3.87 -19.27
CA PRO A 208 11.10 2.69 -18.65
C PRO A 208 11.02 2.74 -17.13
N SER A 209 10.59 1.68 -16.46
CA SER A 209 10.40 1.65 -15.00
C SER A 209 11.51 0.93 -14.24
N ASN A 210 12.65 0.67 -14.89
CA ASN A 210 13.83 0.12 -14.25
C ASN A 210 14.99 1.12 -14.28
N THR A 211 15.83 1.09 -13.26
CA THR A 211 16.99 1.98 -13.14
C THR A 211 17.98 1.75 -14.28
N GLY A 212 18.39 2.84 -14.94
CA GLY A 212 19.43 2.81 -15.99
C GLY A 212 18.91 2.48 -17.39
N GLU A 213 17.64 2.14 -17.54
CA GLU A 213 17.03 2.02 -18.86
C GLU A 213 16.89 3.39 -19.53
N THR A 214 16.98 3.40 -20.85
CA THR A 214 16.87 4.60 -21.68
C THR A 214 15.67 4.46 -22.61
N VAL A 215 15.08 5.59 -22.96
CA VAL A 215 14.02 5.69 -23.98
C VAL A 215 14.42 6.74 -24.98
N VAL A 216 14.25 6.41 -26.26
CA VAL A 216 14.44 7.35 -27.36
C VAL A 216 13.08 7.89 -27.76
N GLU A 217 12.98 9.21 -27.80
CA GLU A 217 11.81 9.91 -28.32
C GLU A 217 12.08 10.33 -29.75
N ASP A 218 11.21 9.91 -30.68
CA ASP A 218 11.23 10.40 -32.04
C ASP A 218 10.13 11.45 -32.24
N VAL A 219 10.48 12.54 -32.92
CA VAL A 219 9.47 13.43 -33.48
C VAL A 219 8.84 12.66 -34.64
N ASN A 220 7.54 12.37 -34.57
CA ASN A 220 6.78 11.86 -35.71
C ASN A 220 6.70 12.95 -36.79
N GLY A 221 7.81 13.12 -37.48
CA GLY A 221 8.08 14.10 -38.52
C GLY A 221 8.28 13.44 -39.86
N GLN A 222 7.52 12.40 -40.20
CA GLN A 222 7.24 12.11 -41.60
C GLN A 222 6.07 13.01 -42.02
N GLY A 223 6.36 14.30 -42.24
CA GLY A 223 5.71 14.94 -43.38
C GLY A 223 6.04 14.06 -44.57
N ALA A 224 5.03 13.56 -45.28
CA ALA A 224 5.22 12.80 -46.51
C ALA A 224 6.37 13.45 -47.28
N ALA A 225 7.40 12.68 -47.62
CA ALA A 225 8.44 13.18 -48.52
C ALA A 225 7.69 13.77 -49.70
N THR A 226 7.75 15.10 -49.88
CA THR A 226 7.30 15.70 -51.12
C THR A 226 8.10 14.94 -52.18
N PRO A 227 7.45 14.21 -53.11
CA PRO A 227 8.20 13.55 -54.15
C PRO A 227 9.05 14.64 -54.78
N ILE A 228 10.35 14.36 -54.93
CA ILE A 228 11.23 15.21 -55.70
C ILE A 228 10.53 15.38 -57.04
N ASN A 229 9.93 16.54 -57.27
CA ASN A 229 9.31 16.86 -58.53
C ASN A 229 10.50 16.95 -59.47
N GLY A 230 10.68 15.90 -60.27
CA GLY A 230 11.88 15.67 -61.06
C GLY A 230 12.25 16.96 -61.77
N GLY A 231 13.33 17.60 -61.31
CA GLY A 231 13.93 18.70 -62.03
C GLY A 231 14.20 18.18 -63.43
N GLY A 232 13.53 18.78 -64.42
CA GLY A 232 13.69 18.43 -65.81
C GLY A 232 15.15 18.59 -66.20
N THR A 233 15.90 17.50 -66.16
CA THR A 233 17.14 17.37 -66.90
C THR A 233 16.72 17.22 -68.35
N GLY A 234 16.85 18.30 -69.12
CA GLY A 234 16.77 18.24 -70.56
C GLY A 234 17.86 17.28 -71.06
N THR A 235 17.51 16.02 -71.24
CA THR A 235 18.35 15.06 -71.95
C THR A 235 18.07 15.22 -73.45
N THR A 236 18.58 16.29 -74.04
CA THR A 236 18.83 16.28 -75.49
C THR A 236 19.90 15.24 -75.75
N VAL A 237 19.48 14.07 -76.19
CA VAL A 237 20.35 13.01 -76.68
C VAL A 237 21.10 13.54 -77.92
N PRO A 238 22.44 13.43 -77.98
CA PRO A 238 23.20 13.86 -79.15
C PRO A 238 22.67 13.22 -80.46
N PRO A 239 22.64 13.95 -81.59
CA PRO A 239 21.96 13.51 -82.82
C PRO A 239 22.52 12.24 -83.48
N ASN A 240 23.65 11.74 -82.99
CA ASN A 240 24.33 10.53 -83.42
C ASN A 240 24.04 9.31 -82.53
N VAL A 241 23.14 9.43 -81.54
CA VAL A 241 22.73 8.33 -80.67
C VAL A 241 21.29 7.96 -81.00
N SER A 242 21.13 6.81 -81.64
CA SER A 242 19.84 6.14 -81.87
C SER A 242 19.68 4.96 -80.92
N ASP A 243 18.43 4.68 -80.52
CA ASP A 243 18.14 3.49 -79.71
C ASP A 243 18.25 2.19 -80.54
N ARG A 244 18.11 1.04 -79.87
CA ARG A 244 18.16 -0.29 -80.50
C ARG A 244 17.08 -0.50 -81.59
N TYR A 245 16.07 0.35 -81.64
CA TYR A 245 14.98 0.32 -82.62
C TYR A 245 15.09 1.44 -83.68
N GLY A 246 16.20 2.17 -83.71
CA GLY A 246 16.52 3.14 -84.76
C GLY A 246 15.88 4.52 -84.59
N ASN A 247 15.23 4.81 -83.46
CA ASN A 247 14.60 6.11 -83.22
C ASN A 247 15.50 6.99 -82.35
N GLY A 248 16.00 8.08 -82.95
CA GLY A 248 16.77 9.12 -82.28
C GLY A 248 16.40 10.49 -82.84
N ALA A 249 16.11 11.44 -81.93
CA ALA A 249 15.78 12.85 -82.16
C ALA A 249 14.54 13.16 -83.02
N SER A 250 13.33 13.06 -82.45
CA SER A 250 12.18 13.82 -82.96
C SER A 250 12.13 15.20 -82.30
N SER A 251 12.73 16.19 -82.97
CA SER A 251 12.42 17.60 -82.74
C SER A 251 10.95 17.85 -83.12
N ASN A 252 10.21 18.53 -82.24
CA ASN A 252 8.88 19.07 -82.52
C ASN A 252 8.81 19.70 -83.92
N GLN A 253 7.92 19.20 -84.78
CA GLN A 253 7.37 19.99 -85.87
C GLN A 253 5.92 20.33 -85.55
N THR A 254 5.71 21.63 -85.38
CA THR A 254 4.46 22.33 -85.18
C THR A 254 3.71 22.49 -86.52
N GLU A 255 2.39 22.64 -86.40
CA GLU A 255 1.44 23.35 -87.30
C GLU A 255 0.61 22.59 -88.35
N ALA A 256 -0.70 22.52 -88.03
CA ALA A 256 -1.84 23.07 -88.78
C ALA A 256 -2.00 22.76 -90.29
N ASN A 257 -2.96 21.88 -90.61
CA ASN A 257 -4.26 22.21 -91.23
C ASN A 257 -5.14 20.95 -91.33
#